data_AF-A0A971XYT2-F1
#
_entry.id   AF-A0A971XYT2-F1
#
_cell.length_a   1.000
_cell.length_b   1.000
_cell.length_c   1.000
_cell.angle_alpha   90.00
_cell.angle_beta   90.00
_cell.angle_gamma   90.00
#
_symmetry.space_group_name_H-M   'P 1'
#
loop_
_entity.id
_entity.type
_entity.pdbx_description
1 polymer ?
#
loop_
_entity_poly.entity_id
_entity_poly.type
_entity_poly.pdbx_seq_one_letter_code
_entity_poly.pdbx_strand_id
1 'polypeptide(L)'
;MACVARGYKKVLLSESHNFGMNTVYDALMPNITLLPPHSAQSSLKGTEMWDTIYKENNIIAAIMVGMHPRAGAGGFFPHSWDSKVFKCIKINGEPHGEIGTIAALLGCHDIPLICVVGDSVAAQEAEALIPGIKAISVKEQQADGWVRVLPPAQAEKLIYSEVSKCLQDFQHIKPMKVTVPVELSFELNHKEHASLFANDPGVQVSGETVCINSNSYQDAYAAFWDCYLKIMVS
;
A
#
# COMPACT_ATOMS: atom_id res chain seq x y z
N MET A 1 -19.06 4.06 6.49
CA MET A 1 -20.48 3.67 6.55
C MET A 1 -20.81 2.35 5.83
N ALA A 2 -20.34 2.13 4.60
CA ALA A 2 -20.66 0.91 3.83
C ALA A 2 -20.39 -0.40 4.59
N CYS A 3 -19.24 -0.52 5.27
CA CYS A 3 -18.93 -1.72 6.06
C CYS A 3 -19.96 -1.96 7.18
N VAL A 4 -20.32 -0.92 7.94
CA VAL A 4 -21.30 -1.01 9.03
C VAL A 4 -22.68 -1.41 8.49
N ALA A 5 -23.11 -0.80 7.38
CA ALA A 5 -24.38 -1.11 6.72
C ALA A 5 -24.45 -2.57 6.23
N ARG A 6 -23.30 -3.25 6.08
CA ARG A 6 -23.19 -4.67 5.71
C ARG A 6 -22.94 -5.60 6.88
N GLY A 7 -23.10 -5.10 8.11
CA GLY A 7 -23.01 -5.90 9.32
C GLY A 7 -21.59 -6.07 9.87
N TYR A 8 -20.58 -5.42 9.29
CA TYR A 8 -19.24 -5.42 9.84
C TYR A 8 -19.18 -4.57 11.10
N LYS A 9 -19.02 -5.25 12.25
CA LYS A 9 -19.05 -4.63 13.58
C LYS A 9 -17.73 -3.94 13.97
N LYS A 10 -16.63 -4.36 13.37
CA LYS A 10 -15.28 -3.84 13.63
C LYS A 10 -14.66 -3.40 12.32
N VAL A 11 -14.22 -2.14 12.25
CA VAL A 11 -13.42 -1.62 11.14
C VAL A 11 -12.09 -1.18 11.71
N LEU A 12 -11.00 -1.76 11.22
CA LEU A 12 -9.66 -1.33 11.59
C LEU A 12 -9.17 -0.31 10.56
N LEU A 13 -8.72 0.85 11.01
CA LEU A 13 -8.19 1.89 10.17
C LEU A 13 -6.70 2.07 10.49
N SER A 14 -5.82 1.81 9.53
CA SER A 14 -4.44 2.27 9.60
C SER A 14 -4.26 3.42 8.62
N GLU A 15 -3.56 4.46 9.04
CA GLU A 15 -3.20 5.57 8.17
C GLU A 15 -1.83 5.35 7.55
N SER A 16 -1.71 5.57 6.23
CA SER A 16 -0.47 5.34 5.49
C SER A 16 0.18 6.60 4.93
N HIS A 17 -0.40 7.79 5.17
CA HIS A 17 0.15 9.02 4.59
C HIS A 17 1.18 9.68 5.50
N ASN A 18 2.39 9.89 4.98
CA ASN A 18 3.42 10.69 5.65
C ASN A 18 3.72 10.19 7.09
N PHE A 19 3.45 10.98 8.13
CA PHE A 19 3.65 10.57 9.53
C PHE A 19 2.50 9.74 10.12
N GLY A 20 1.43 9.50 9.36
CA GLY A 20 0.31 8.72 9.89
C GLY A 20 -0.53 9.48 10.92
N MET A 21 -0.65 10.80 10.79
CA MET A 21 -1.34 11.70 11.73
C MET A 21 -2.36 12.65 11.05
N ASN A 22 -2.85 12.29 9.87
CA ASN A 22 -3.78 13.09 9.07
C ASN A 22 -5.25 12.79 9.39
N THR A 23 -5.55 11.65 10.02
CA THR A 23 -6.92 11.28 10.36
C THR A 23 -7.52 12.21 11.41
N VAL A 24 -8.66 12.83 11.10
CA VAL A 24 -9.42 13.64 12.07
C VAL A 24 -10.17 12.71 13.03
N TYR A 25 -9.56 12.45 14.19
CA TYR A 25 -10.05 11.48 15.17
C TYR A 25 -11.52 11.70 15.57
N ASP A 26 -11.92 12.95 15.82
CA ASP A 26 -13.28 13.31 16.24
C ASP A 26 -14.35 13.07 15.16
N ALA A 27 -13.94 12.86 13.90
CA ALA A 27 -14.84 12.56 12.80
C ALA A 27 -15.03 11.05 12.58
N LEU A 28 -14.30 10.20 13.31
CA LEU A 28 -14.41 8.74 13.16
C LEU A 28 -15.71 8.21 13.77
N MET A 29 -16.30 7.22 13.09
CA MET A 29 -17.44 6.50 13.65
C MET A 29 -16.97 5.64 14.85
N PRO A 30 -17.80 5.47 15.90
CA PRO A 30 -17.43 4.73 17.11
C PRO A 30 -16.96 3.27 16.89
N ASN A 31 -17.31 2.66 15.76
CA ASN A 31 -16.95 1.29 15.41
C ASN A 31 -15.62 1.16 14.64
N ILE A 32 -14.92 2.29 14.44
CA ILE A 32 -13.58 2.33 13.85
C ILE A 32 -12.56 2.25 14.98
N THR A 33 -11.63 1.31 14.89
CA THR A 33 -10.44 1.26 15.73
C THR A 33 -9.26 1.76 14.92
N LEU A 34 -8.63 2.85 15.36
CA LEU A 34 -7.39 3.32 14.77
C LEU A 34 -6.24 2.38 15.16
N LEU A 35 -5.53 1.90 14.16
CA LEU A 35 -4.30 1.13 14.29
C LEU A 35 -3.10 2.08 14.18
N PRO A 36 -1.91 1.63 14.61
CA PRO A 36 -0.66 2.30 14.26
C PRO A 36 -0.57 2.58 12.75
N PRO A 37 0.15 3.64 12.33
CA PRO A 37 0.20 4.00 10.93
C PRO A 37 1.07 3.06 10.11
N HIS A 38 0.66 2.74 8.88
CA HIS A 38 1.48 1.98 7.92
C HIS A 38 2.05 2.94 6.89
N SER A 39 2.94 3.84 7.33
CA SER A 39 3.45 4.96 6.54
C SER A 39 4.97 5.00 6.49
N ALA A 40 5.50 5.62 5.42
CA ALA A 40 6.94 5.75 5.23
C ALA A 40 7.61 6.46 6.41
N GLN A 41 7.07 7.58 6.89
CA GLN A 41 7.72 8.39 7.93
C GLN A 41 7.38 7.95 9.36
N SER A 42 6.95 6.71 9.56
CA SER A 42 6.78 6.12 10.88
C SER A 42 8.11 5.57 11.42
N SER A 43 8.25 5.46 12.74
CA SER A 43 9.41 4.81 13.38
C SER A 43 9.22 3.29 13.56
N LEU A 44 8.24 2.71 12.87
CA LEU A 44 7.92 1.29 12.99
C LEU A 44 8.97 0.44 12.29
N LYS A 45 9.54 -0.49 13.04
CA LYS A 45 10.58 -1.42 12.56
C LYS A 45 9.98 -2.78 12.23
N GLY A 46 10.45 -3.38 11.13
CA GLY A 46 10.03 -4.70 10.70
C GLY A 46 8.52 -4.84 10.47
N THR A 47 8.03 -6.07 10.58
CA THR A 47 6.62 -6.44 10.29
C THR A 47 5.89 -7.06 11.46
N GLU A 48 6.54 -7.27 12.62
CA GLU A 48 6.00 -8.04 13.76
C GLU A 48 4.68 -7.49 14.31
N MET A 49 4.58 -6.16 14.41
CA MET A 49 3.34 -5.50 14.84
C MET A 49 2.20 -5.77 13.87
N TRP A 50 2.47 -5.68 12.56
CA TRP A 50 1.48 -5.97 11.52
C TRP A 50 1.09 -7.44 11.52
N ASP A 51 2.07 -8.33 11.70
CA ASP A 51 1.86 -9.77 11.80
C ASP A 51 0.90 -10.11 12.96
N THR A 52 1.12 -9.49 14.12
CA THR A 52 0.25 -9.61 15.30
C THR A 52 -1.16 -9.09 15.01
N ILE A 53 -1.28 -7.87 14.48
CA ILE A 53 -2.58 -7.27 14.13
C ILE A 53 -3.35 -8.17 13.16
N TYR A 54 -2.71 -8.64 12.10
CA TYR A 54 -3.36 -9.45 11.08
C TYR A 54 -3.81 -10.82 11.62
N LYS A 55 -2.99 -11.48 12.45
CA LYS A 55 -3.31 -12.78 13.05
C LYS A 55 -4.40 -12.71 14.12
N GLU A 56 -4.38 -11.69 14.98
CA GLU A 56 -5.28 -11.62 16.15
C GLU A 56 -6.66 -11.04 15.84
N ASN A 57 -6.83 -10.34 14.72
CA ASN A 57 -8.06 -9.58 14.46
C ASN A 57 -9.05 -10.24 13.48
N ASN A 58 -8.80 -11.47 13.01
CA ASN A 58 -9.64 -12.18 12.04
C ASN A 58 -10.03 -11.28 10.84
N ILE A 59 -9.05 -10.60 10.27
CA ILE A 59 -9.27 -9.68 9.15
C ILE A 59 -9.63 -10.51 7.92
N ILE A 60 -10.81 -10.27 7.36
CA ILE A 60 -11.31 -11.05 6.22
C ILE A 60 -11.05 -10.40 4.85
N ALA A 61 -10.74 -9.10 4.85
CA ALA A 61 -10.49 -8.30 3.65
C ALA A 61 -9.88 -6.94 4.01
N ALA A 62 -9.15 -6.35 3.07
CA ALA A 62 -8.61 -5.00 3.15
C ALA A 62 -9.21 -4.08 2.07
N ILE A 63 -9.29 -2.79 2.39
CA ILE A 63 -9.69 -1.72 1.47
C ILE A 63 -8.65 -0.60 1.60
N MET A 64 -8.14 -0.12 0.47
CA MET A 64 -7.24 1.03 0.43
C MET A 64 -7.97 2.26 -0.10
N VAL A 65 -7.81 3.40 0.56
CA VAL A 65 -8.51 4.64 0.22
C VAL A 65 -7.51 5.77 0.10
N GLY A 66 -7.67 6.60 -0.95
CA GLY A 66 -6.80 7.74 -1.20
C GLY A 66 -5.54 7.40 -2.01
N MET A 67 -5.52 6.25 -2.69
CA MET A 67 -4.33 5.78 -3.38
C MET A 67 -3.95 6.66 -4.58
N HIS A 68 -2.64 6.79 -4.79
CA HIS A 68 -2.04 7.35 -5.99
C HIS A 68 -1.26 6.26 -6.75
N PRO A 69 -0.89 6.52 -8.01
CA PRO A 69 -0.12 5.56 -8.81
C PRO A 69 1.30 5.42 -8.26
N ARG A 70 1.94 4.28 -8.56
CA ARG A 70 3.36 4.07 -8.27
C ARG A 70 4.26 5.05 -9.03
N ALA A 71 5.51 5.17 -8.56
CA ALA A 71 6.54 5.94 -9.26
C ALA A 71 6.65 5.54 -10.75
N GLY A 72 6.66 6.54 -11.63
CA GLY A 72 6.78 6.36 -13.08
C GLY A 72 5.53 5.91 -13.83
N ALA A 73 4.38 5.72 -13.16
CA ALA A 73 3.14 5.28 -13.82
C ALA A 73 2.31 6.42 -14.45
N GLY A 74 2.65 7.68 -14.19
CA GLY A 74 1.82 8.83 -14.56
C GLY A 74 0.64 9.03 -13.58
N GLY A 75 -0.39 9.77 -14.00
CA GLY A 75 -1.52 10.12 -13.12
C GLY A 75 -1.14 11.13 -12.03
N PHE A 76 -2.05 11.40 -11.10
CA PHE A 76 -1.82 12.48 -10.13
C PHE A 76 -0.89 12.08 -8.97
N PHE A 77 0.23 12.79 -8.84
CA PHE A 77 1.29 12.60 -7.83
C PHE A 77 1.85 11.17 -7.74
N PRO A 78 2.41 10.62 -8.83
CA PRO A 78 2.94 9.26 -8.83
C PRO A 78 4.22 9.19 -8.03
N HIS A 79 4.24 8.32 -7.02
CA HIS A 79 5.42 7.96 -6.25
C HIS A 79 5.22 6.62 -5.55
N SER A 80 6.30 6.09 -4.98
CA SER A 80 6.25 4.88 -4.17
C SER A 80 6.87 5.19 -2.81
N TRP A 81 6.05 5.22 -1.75
CA TRP A 81 6.43 5.51 -0.36
C TRP A 81 7.01 6.91 -0.14
N ASP A 82 8.29 7.10 -0.39
CA ASP A 82 8.97 8.38 -0.24
C ASP A 82 9.61 8.77 -1.57
N SER A 83 9.01 9.76 -2.23
CA SER A 83 9.45 10.23 -3.55
C SER A 83 10.87 10.82 -3.54
N LYS A 84 11.43 11.16 -2.38
CA LYS A 84 12.82 11.63 -2.25
C LYS A 84 13.80 10.47 -2.17
N VAL A 85 13.35 9.29 -1.72
CA VAL A 85 14.20 8.11 -1.56
C VAL A 85 14.07 7.17 -2.74
N PHE A 86 12.84 6.75 -3.09
CA PHE A 86 12.60 5.67 -4.03
C PHE A 86 12.22 6.20 -5.41
N LYS A 87 12.99 5.77 -6.40
CA LYS A 87 12.72 5.98 -7.83
C LYS A 87 11.84 4.88 -8.41
N CYS A 88 12.06 3.64 -7.99
CA CYS A 88 11.31 2.47 -8.41
C CYS A 88 11.39 1.38 -7.34
N ILE A 89 10.35 0.57 -7.20
CA ILE A 89 10.32 -0.63 -6.37
C ILE A 89 9.79 -1.77 -7.25
N LYS A 90 10.41 -2.94 -7.17
CA LYS A 90 10.00 -4.13 -7.93
C LYS A 90 9.92 -5.36 -7.03
N ILE A 91 8.95 -6.22 -7.31
CA ILE A 91 8.81 -7.55 -6.69
C ILE A 91 8.95 -8.55 -7.84
N ASN A 92 9.96 -9.42 -7.77
CA ASN A 92 10.28 -10.40 -8.82
C ASN A 92 10.40 -9.77 -10.22
N GLY A 93 11.06 -8.60 -10.30
CA GLY A 93 11.27 -7.86 -11.54
C GLY A 93 10.10 -6.98 -11.99
N GLU A 94 8.90 -7.18 -11.45
CA GLU A 94 7.71 -6.40 -11.82
C GLU A 94 7.60 -5.12 -10.98
N PRO A 95 7.31 -3.95 -11.57
CA PRO A 95 7.26 -2.68 -10.84
C PRO A 95 5.98 -2.52 -10.00
N HIS A 96 6.15 -2.14 -8.73
CA HIS A 96 5.07 -1.93 -7.77
C HIS A 96 5.18 -0.57 -7.06
N GLY A 97 4.03 -0.07 -6.60
CA GLY A 97 3.95 0.99 -5.60
C GLY A 97 3.46 0.48 -4.26
N GLU A 98 2.88 1.39 -3.47
CA GLU A 98 2.25 1.08 -2.17
C GLU A 98 1.11 0.06 -2.31
N ILE A 99 0.30 0.15 -3.36
CA ILE A 99 -0.80 -0.81 -3.61
C ILE A 99 -0.25 -2.23 -3.67
N GLY A 100 0.72 -2.48 -4.57
CA GLY A 100 1.28 -3.82 -4.75
C GLY A 100 2.07 -4.31 -3.55
N THR A 101 2.91 -3.44 -2.97
CA THR A 101 3.78 -3.84 -1.85
C THR A 101 2.98 -4.18 -0.59
N ILE A 102 1.91 -3.43 -0.28
CA ILE A 102 1.02 -3.72 0.85
C ILE A 102 0.08 -4.90 0.51
N ALA A 103 -0.43 -5.02 -0.72
CA ALA A 103 -1.26 -6.16 -1.12
C ALA A 103 -0.51 -7.49 -1.00
N ALA A 104 0.77 -7.52 -1.37
CA ALA A 104 1.64 -8.67 -1.17
C ALA A 104 1.83 -9.00 0.32
N LEU A 105 1.98 -7.99 1.18
CA LEU A 105 2.10 -8.19 2.63
C LEU A 105 0.82 -8.79 3.21
N LEU A 106 -0.35 -8.26 2.85
CA LEU A 106 -1.65 -8.81 3.21
C LEU A 106 -1.83 -10.25 2.69
N GLY A 107 -1.32 -10.52 1.50
CA GLY A 107 -1.30 -11.85 0.88
C GLY A 107 -0.56 -12.89 1.70
N CYS A 108 0.50 -12.54 2.42
CA CYS A 108 1.19 -13.44 3.35
C CYS A 108 0.28 -13.95 4.49
N HIS A 109 -0.81 -13.25 4.76
CA HIS A 109 -1.81 -13.58 5.79
C HIS A 109 -3.13 -14.08 5.23
N ASP A 110 -3.20 -14.40 3.93
CA ASP A 110 -4.44 -14.78 3.25
C ASP A 110 -5.54 -13.71 3.30
N ILE A 111 -5.16 -12.44 3.45
CA ILE A 111 -6.10 -11.31 3.45
C ILE A 111 -6.19 -10.74 2.02
N PRO A 112 -7.35 -10.77 1.36
CA PRO A 112 -7.52 -10.17 0.05
C PRO A 112 -7.64 -8.63 0.15
N LEU A 113 -6.95 -7.91 -0.72
CA LEU A 113 -7.26 -6.52 -1.00
C LEU A 113 -8.43 -6.49 -1.99
N ILE A 114 -9.61 -6.09 -1.52
CA ILE A 114 -10.86 -6.23 -2.27
C ILE A 114 -11.29 -4.94 -2.96
N CYS A 115 -10.75 -3.80 -2.51
CA CYS A 115 -11.11 -2.51 -3.06
C CYS A 115 -9.98 -1.49 -2.93
N VAL A 116 -9.79 -0.71 -4.00
CA VAL A 116 -8.91 0.48 -4.03
C VAL A 116 -9.74 1.68 -4.45
N VAL A 117 -9.61 2.78 -3.72
CA VAL A 117 -10.18 4.09 -4.07
C VAL A 117 -9.05 5.09 -4.28
N GLY A 118 -9.01 5.78 -5.42
CA GLY A 118 -7.91 6.69 -5.69
C GLY A 118 -7.97 7.40 -7.04
N ASP A 119 -6.77 7.63 -7.59
CA ASP A 119 -6.56 8.09 -8.97
C ASP A 119 -6.97 7.01 -10.00
N SER A 120 -7.35 7.42 -11.21
CA SER A 120 -7.65 6.51 -12.33
C SER A 120 -6.50 5.55 -12.67
N VAL A 121 -5.25 6.01 -12.65
CA VAL A 121 -4.09 5.17 -12.93
C VAL A 121 -3.81 4.23 -11.74
N ALA A 122 -4.07 4.67 -10.51
CA ALA A 122 -3.97 3.83 -9.32
C ALA A 122 -5.03 2.70 -9.35
N ALA A 123 -6.24 3.02 -9.85
CA ALA A 123 -7.30 2.04 -10.07
C ALA A 123 -6.88 1.00 -11.13
N GLN A 124 -6.30 1.43 -12.25
CA GLN A 124 -5.78 0.53 -13.29
C GLN A 124 -4.62 -0.35 -12.77
N GLU A 125 -3.72 0.21 -11.97
CA GLU A 125 -2.64 -0.55 -11.31
C GLU A 125 -3.24 -1.66 -10.45
N ALA A 126 -4.25 -1.34 -9.63
CA ALA A 126 -4.91 -2.32 -8.78
C ALA A 126 -5.58 -3.44 -9.59
N GLU A 127 -6.30 -3.11 -10.67
CA GLU A 127 -6.97 -4.08 -11.54
C GLU A 127 -5.98 -5.01 -12.26
N ALA A 128 -4.83 -4.48 -12.69
CA ALA A 128 -3.77 -5.27 -13.30
C ALA A 128 -3.12 -6.24 -12.32
N LEU A 129 -3.00 -5.84 -11.05
CA LEU A 129 -2.37 -6.64 -10.00
C LEU A 129 -3.29 -7.71 -9.41
N ILE A 130 -4.58 -7.41 -9.24
CA ILE A 130 -5.51 -8.25 -8.45
C ILE A 130 -6.78 -8.50 -9.27
N PRO A 131 -6.88 -9.67 -9.93
CA PRO A 131 -8.06 -10.02 -10.71
C PRO A 131 -9.35 -9.98 -9.88
N GLY A 132 -10.34 -9.23 -10.38
CA GLY A 132 -11.65 -9.09 -9.74
C GLY A 132 -11.76 -8.00 -8.67
N ILE A 133 -10.67 -7.27 -8.37
CA ILE A 133 -10.71 -6.17 -7.41
C ILE A 133 -11.72 -5.09 -7.80
N LYS A 134 -12.37 -4.47 -6.81
CA LYS A 134 -13.13 -3.25 -7.03
C LYS A 134 -12.20 -2.03 -7.04
N ALA A 135 -11.91 -1.46 -8.21
CA ALA A 135 -11.16 -0.21 -8.32
C ALA A 135 -12.10 0.97 -8.57
N ILE A 136 -11.96 2.04 -7.77
CA ILE A 136 -12.84 3.21 -7.79
C ILE A 136 -11.98 4.45 -8.01
N SER A 137 -12.14 5.08 -9.17
CA SER A 137 -11.52 6.38 -9.44
C SER A 137 -12.42 7.52 -8.96
N VAL A 138 -11.84 8.42 -8.16
CA VAL A 138 -12.50 9.67 -7.71
C VAL A 138 -11.77 10.92 -8.22
N LYS A 139 -10.60 10.71 -8.85
CA LYS A 139 -9.78 11.75 -9.46
C LYS A 139 -9.02 11.19 -10.66
N GLU A 140 -8.76 12.04 -11.64
CA GLU A 140 -8.03 11.67 -12.86
C GLU A 140 -7.22 12.87 -13.34
N GLN A 141 -5.91 12.67 -13.53
CA GLN A 141 -5.09 13.65 -14.24
C GLN A 141 -5.40 13.61 -15.73
N GLN A 142 -5.74 14.77 -16.28
CA GLN A 142 -6.02 14.98 -17.70
C GLN A 142 -4.72 15.21 -18.48
N ALA A 143 -4.79 15.11 -19.81
CA ALA A 143 -3.64 15.26 -20.69
C ALA A 143 -2.97 16.64 -20.63
N ASP A 144 -3.70 17.67 -20.19
CA ASP A 144 -3.20 19.04 -19.99
C ASP A 144 -2.53 19.26 -18.61
N GLY A 145 -2.43 18.20 -17.80
CA GLY A 145 -1.83 18.21 -16.48
C GLY A 145 -2.78 18.57 -15.34
N TRP A 146 -3.98 19.07 -15.63
CA TRP A 146 -4.98 19.37 -14.60
C TRP A 146 -5.62 18.10 -14.06
N VAL A 147 -6.10 18.16 -12.82
CA VAL A 147 -6.76 17.03 -12.18
C VAL A 147 -8.26 17.29 -12.13
N ARG A 148 -9.00 16.40 -12.77
CA ARG A 148 -10.45 16.34 -12.61
C ARG A 148 -10.74 15.57 -11.33
N VAL A 149 -11.45 16.21 -10.40
CA VAL A 149 -11.84 15.61 -9.12
C VAL A 149 -13.36 15.59 -9.00
N LEU A 150 -13.91 14.53 -8.41
CA LEU A 150 -15.32 14.51 -8.05
C LEU A 150 -15.56 15.44 -6.85
N PRO A 151 -16.67 16.21 -6.83
CA PRO A 151 -17.10 16.91 -5.62
C PRO A 151 -17.27 15.93 -4.44
N PRO A 152 -16.95 16.32 -3.19
CA PRO A 152 -16.96 15.40 -2.04
C PRO A 152 -18.24 14.57 -1.90
N ALA A 153 -19.41 15.20 -1.99
CA ALA A 153 -20.70 14.49 -1.90
C ALA A 153 -20.90 13.44 -3.02
N GLN A 154 -20.36 13.68 -4.22
CA GLN A 154 -20.42 12.71 -5.32
C GLN A 154 -19.42 11.57 -5.09
N ALA A 155 -18.20 11.88 -4.64
CA ALA A 155 -17.18 10.89 -4.29
C ALA A 155 -17.68 9.97 -3.17
N GLU A 156 -18.24 10.54 -2.09
CA GLU A 156 -18.82 9.78 -0.97
C GLU A 156 -19.92 8.83 -1.43
N LYS A 157 -20.86 9.30 -2.26
CA LYS A 157 -21.95 8.48 -2.80
C LYS A 157 -21.42 7.35 -3.67
N LEU A 158 -20.44 7.64 -4.53
CA LEU A 158 -19.80 6.64 -5.39
C LEU A 158 -19.08 5.58 -4.56
N ILE A 159 -18.19 6.00 -3.65
CA ILE A 159 -17.45 5.12 -2.75
C ILE A 159 -18.41 4.25 -1.95
N TYR A 160 -19.44 4.85 -1.34
CA TYR A 160 -20.44 4.10 -0.57
C TYR A 160 -21.11 3.01 -1.41
N SER A 161 -21.58 3.36 -2.62
CA SER A 161 -22.26 2.42 -3.52
C SER A 161 -21.34 1.28 -3.93
N GLU A 162 -20.15 1.59 -4.44
CA GLU A 162 -19.25 0.59 -5.01
C GLU A 162 -18.58 -0.28 -3.94
N VAL A 163 -18.18 0.29 -2.80
CA VAL A 163 -17.71 -0.51 -1.66
C VAL A 163 -18.83 -1.41 -1.14
N SER A 164 -20.06 -0.92 -1.06
CA SER A 164 -21.19 -1.77 -0.67
C SER A 164 -21.35 -2.96 -1.64
N LYS A 165 -21.32 -2.73 -2.96
CA LYS A 165 -21.39 -3.83 -3.94
C LYS A 165 -20.24 -4.82 -3.78
N CYS A 166 -19.00 -4.34 -3.65
CA CYS A 166 -17.84 -5.18 -3.40
C CYS A 166 -18.04 -6.07 -2.17
N LEU A 167 -18.51 -5.51 -1.06
CA LEU A 167 -18.79 -6.26 0.16
C LEU A 167 -19.91 -7.31 0.06
N GLN A 168 -20.70 -7.36 -1.04
CA GLN A 168 -21.69 -8.45 -1.25
C GLN A 168 -21.03 -9.73 -1.74
N ASP A 169 -19.98 -9.59 -2.54
CA ASP A 169 -19.40 -10.67 -3.32
C ASP A 169 -17.93 -10.33 -3.57
N PHE A 170 -17.11 -10.44 -2.52
CA PHE A 170 -15.65 -10.30 -2.64
C PHE A 170 -14.94 -11.64 -2.49
N GLN A 171 -15.66 -12.71 -2.16
CA GLN A 171 -15.10 -14.04 -1.86
C GLN A 171 -14.39 -14.67 -3.06
N HIS A 172 -14.70 -14.19 -4.27
CA HIS A 172 -14.00 -14.58 -5.50
C HIS A 172 -12.63 -13.90 -5.64
N ILE A 173 -12.40 -12.76 -4.99
CA ILE A 173 -11.13 -12.02 -5.03
C ILE A 173 -10.12 -12.75 -4.15
N LYS A 174 -8.98 -13.15 -4.73
CA LYS A 174 -7.95 -13.90 -4.02
C LYS A 174 -6.87 -12.98 -3.45
N PRO A 175 -6.28 -13.33 -2.29
CA PRO A 175 -5.10 -12.64 -1.79
C PRO A 175 -3.96 -12.68 -2.83
N MET A 176 -3.24 -11.57 -2.97
CA MET A 176 -2.09 -11.48 -3.88
C MET A 176 -0.92 -12.27 -3.28
N LYS A 177 -0.62 -13.44 -3.85
CA LYS A 177 0.52 -14.27 -3.41
C LYS A 177 1.76 -13.93 -4.22
N VAL A 178 2.89 -13.75 -3.53
CA VAL A 178 4.21 -13.54 -4.14
C VAL A 178 4.92 -14.89 -4.26
N THR A 179 5.46 -15.18 -5.45
CA THR A 179 6.30 -16.36 -5.68
C THR A 179 7.60 -16.24 -4.89
N VAL A 180 7.98 -17.32 -4.20
CA VAL A 180 9.23 -17.42 -3.44
C VAL A 180 10.20 -18.43 -4.09
N PRO A 181 11.53 -18.23 -4.00
CA PRO A 181 12.21 -17.09 -3.38
C PRO A 181 11.87 -15.78 -4.09
N VAL A 182 11.67 -14.73 -3.32
CA VAL A 182 11.32 -13.41 -3.81
C VAL A 182 12.56 -12.54 -3.89
N GLU A 183 12.66 -11.78 -4.99
CA GLU A 183 13.54 -10.64 -5.10
C GLU A 183 12.71 -9.36 -4.91
N LEU A 184 12.90 -8.68 -3.77
CA LEU A 184 12.41 -7.32 -3.58
C LEU A 184 13.56 -6.36 -3.92
N SER A 185 13.40 -5.55 -4.95
CA SER A 185 14.42 -4.60 -5.37
C SER A 185 13.88 -3.17 -5.42
N PHE A 186 14.76 -2.20 -5.22
CA PHE A 186 14.43 -0.79 -5.32
C PHE A 186 15.60 0.02 -5.87
N GLU A 187 15.26 1.10 -6.56
CA GLU A 187 16.19 2.09 -7.09
C GLU A 187 16.11 3.36 -6.25
N LEU A 188 17.26 3.85 -5.80
CA LEU A 188 17.39 5.07 -5.00
C LEU A 188 17.55 6.28 -5.90
N ASN A 189 17.00 7.43 -5.49
CA ASN A 189 17.31 8.71 -6.15
C ASN A 189 18.75 9.18 -5.89
N HIS A 190 19.32 8.73 -4.77
CA HIS A 190 20.62 9.15 -4.24
C HIS A 190 21.46 7.90 -3.96
N LYS A 191 22.42 7.59 -4.84
CA LYS A 191 23.25 6.38 -4.73
C LYS A 191 24.06 6.31 -3.42
N GLU A 192 24.38 7.46 -2.84
CA GLU A 192 25.11 7.59 -1.57
C GLU A 192 24.39 6.89 -0.41
N HIS A 193 23.05 6.86 -0.42
CA HIS A 193 22.26 6.15 0.59
C HIS A 193 22.52 4.65 0.60
N ALA A 194 22.91 4.05 -0.54
CA ALA A 194 23.14 2.62 -0.62
C ALA A 194 24.31 2.16 0.27
N SER A 195 25.24 3.05 0.60
CA SER A 195 26.38 2.75 1.50
C SER A 195 25.95 2.47 2.94
N LEU A 196 24.76 2.92 3.37
CA LEU A 196 24.26 2.77 4.73
C LEU A 196 23.89 1.31 5.10
N PHE A 197 23.65 0.47 4.09
CA PHE A 197 23.20 -0.92 4.26
C PHE A 197 23.89 -1.88 3.29
N ALA A 198 25.01 -1.47 2.67
CA ALA A 198 25.78 -2.31 1.75
C ALA A 198 26.36 -3.58 2.40
N ASN A 199 26.52 -3.58 3.73
CA ASN A 199 27.03 -4.71 4.51
C ASN A 199 25.92 -5.49 5.22
N ASP A 200 24.65 -5.14 5.00
CA ASP A 200 23.53 -5.83 5.65
C ASP A 200 23.37 -7.24 5.08
N PRO A 201 23.12 -8.26 5.94
CA PRO A 201 22.87 -9.61 5.47
C PRO A 201 21.70 -9.68 4.48
N GLY A 202 21.93 -10.31 3.33
CA GLY A 202 20.89 -10.51 2.30
C GLY A 202 20.64 -9.29 1.39
N VAL A 203 21.34 -8.18 1.61
CA VAL A 203 21.26 -6.98 0.77
C VAL A 203 22.39 -6.97 -0.25
N GLN A 204 22.03 -6.78 -1.52
CA GLN A 204 22.98 -6.63 -2.63
C GLN A 204 22.83 -5.23 -3.23
N VAL A 205 23.94 -4.50 -3.37
CA VAL A 205 23.94 -3.14 -3.91
C VAL A 205 24.71 -3.09 -5.22
N SER A 206 24.11 -2.49 -6.25
CA SER A 206 24.71 -2.21 -7.54
C SER A 206 24.34 -0.79 -8.00
N GLY A 207 25.20 0.17 -7.68
CA GLY A 207 24.94 1.59 -7.99
C GLY A 207 23.77 2.14 -7.18
N GLU A 208 22.69 2.53 -7.86
CA GLU A 208 21.43 3.01 -7.24
C GLU A 208 20.47 1.86 -6.92
N THR A 209 20.73 0.66 -7.43
CA THR A 209 19.85 -0.50 -7.28
C THR A 209 20.24 -1.32 -6.05
N VAL A 210 19.24 -1.66 -5.26
CA VAL A 210 19.36 -2.51 -4.07
C VAL A 210 18.43 -3.71 -4.26
N CYS A 211 18.94 -4.91 -4.05
CA CYS A 211 18.17 -6.16 -4.16
C CYS A 211 18.22 -6.93 -2.83
N ILE A 212 17.06 -7.44 -2.42
CA ILE A 212 16.86 -8.24 -1.22
C ILE A 212 16.23 -9.56 -1.66
N ASN A 213 16.95 -10.66 -1.46
CA ASN A 213 16.48 -12.00 -1.79
C ASN A 213 16.04 -12.73 -0.51
N SER A 214 14.83 -13.29 -0.50
CA SER A 214 14.31 -14.02 0.66
C SER A 214 13.37 -15.16 0.28
N ASN A 215 13.26 -16.17 1.14
CA ASN A 215 12.22 -17.20 1.03
C ASN A 215 10.87 -16.76 1.63
N SER A 216 10.79 -15.52 2.13
CA SER A 216 9.61 -14.92 2.74
C SER A 216 9.49 -13.48 2.28
N TYR A 217 8.33 -13.12 1.70
CA TYR A 217 8.05 -11.73 1.34
C TYR A 217 7.98 -10.82 2.56
N GLN A 218 7.49 -11.32 3.71
CA GLN A 218 7.48 -10.56 4.96
C GLN A 218 8.90 -10.18 5.39
N ASP A 219 9.86 -11.10 5.27
CA ASP A 219 11.25 -10.86 5.67
C ASP A 219 11.92 -9.89 4.69
N ALA A 220 11.67 -10.05 3.38
CA ALA A 220 12.15 -9.10 2.37
C ALA A 220 11.60 -7.70 2.61
N TYR A 221 10.29 -7.59 2.88
CA TYR A 221 9.62 -6.32 3.17
C TYR A 221 10.14 -5.69 4.47
N ALA A 222 10.42 -6.48 5.51
CA ALA A 222 11.05 -5.99 6.73
C ALA A 222 12.46 -5.41 6.47
N ALA A 223 13.30 -6.14 5.73
CA ALA A 223 14.63 -5.67 5.36
C ALA A 223 14.60 -4.41 4.48
N PHE A 224 13.61 -4.29 3.59
CA PHE A 224 13.36 -3.06 2.83
C PHE A 224 13.11 -1.86 3.74
N TRP A 225 12.27 -2.02 4.77
CA TRP A 225 12.01 -0.97 5.75
C TRP A 225 13.23 -0.64 6.60
N ASP A 226 14.02 -1.65 6.99
CA ASP A 226 15.25 -1.41 7.73
C ASP A 226 16.25 -0.58 6.91
N CYS A 227 16.35 -0.81 5.60
CA CYS A 227 17.14 0.02 4.70
C CYS A 227 16.62 1.46 4.65
N TYR A 228 15.29 1.64 4.50
CA TYR A 228 14.67 2.96 4.49
C TYR A 228 14.92 3.73 5.80
N LEU A 229 14.71 3.10 6.95
CA LEU A 229 14.87 3.74 8.26
C LEU A 229 16.30 4.20 8.51
N LYS A 230 17.30 3.48 7.99
CA LYS A 230 18.71 3.92 8.06
C LYS A 230 18.95 5.23 7.31
N ILE A 231 18.26 5.45 6.19
CA ILE A 231 18.31 6.72 5.44
C ILE A 231 17.65 7.84 6.25
N MET A 232 16.55 7.54 6.94
CA MET A 232 15.81 8.57 7.69
C MET A 232 16.52 9.06 8.97
N VAL A 233 17.50 8.31 9.48
CA VAL A 233 18.27 8.65 10.69
C VAL A 233 19.71 9.10 10.41
N SER A 234 20.14 9.10 9.14
CA SER A 234 21.47 9.57 8.70
C SER A 234 21.46 11.07 8.43
#